data_AF-A0A4P7JEU1-F1
#
_entry.id   AF-A0A4P7JEU1-F1
#
_cell.length_a   1.000
_cell.length_b   1.000
_cell.length_c   1.000
_cell.angle_alpha   90.00
_cell.angle_beta   90.00
_cell.angle_gamma   90.00
#
_symmetry.space_group_name_H-M   'P 1'
#
loop_
_entity.id
_entity.type
_entity.pdbx_description
1 polymer ?
#
loop_
_entity_poly.entity_id
_entity_poly.type
_entity_poly.pdbx_seq_one_letter_code
_entity_poly.pdbx_strand_id
1 'polypeptide(L)'
;MRLTAETTLKGIAIAMGAIAALMAAGELHHALEEETVDQPAVAMEDPLRLALQRCRTLTPEELKADTECQLAWAENRRRFFSIPSDGQETE
;
A
#
# COMPACT_ATOMS: atom_id res chain seq x y z
N MET A 1 39.89 21.52 -9.12
CA MET A 1 38.44 21.68 -9.31
C MET A 1 37.92 22.63 -8.24
N ARG A 2 37.50 23.86 -8.60
CA ARG A 2 36.82 24.75 -7.66
C ARG A 2 35.35 24.31 -7.63
N LEU A 3 34.95 23.54 -6.61
CA LEU A 3 33.53 23.33 -6.38
C LEU A 3 32.94 24.67 -5.93
N THR A 4 32.14 25.28 -6.79
CA THR A 4 31.36 26.45 -6.41
C THR A 4 30.27 26.01 -5.42
N ALA A 5 29.86 26.88 -4.52
CA ALA A 5 28.83 26.57 -3.52
C ALA A 5 27.55 25.97 -4.15
N GLU A 6 27.23 26.38 -5.37
CA GLU A 6 26.12 25.85 -6.16
C GLU A 6 26.29 24.37 -6.54
N THR A 7 27.52 23.96 -6.91
CA THR A 7 27.82 22.57 -7.28
C THR A 7 27.73 21.64 -6.07
N THR A 8 28.20 22.10 -4.90
CA THR A 8 28.03 21.37 -3.63
C THR A 8 26.57 21.28 -3.22
N LEU A 9 25.79 22.35 -3.36
CA LEU A 9 24.37 22.36 -2.98
C LEU A 9 23.54 21.42 -3.86
N LYS A 10 23.76 21.44 -5.18
CA LYS A 10 23.13 20.49 -6.12
C LYS A 10 23.51 19.05 -5.80
N GLY A 11 24.78 18.79 -5.48
CA GLY A 11 25.25 17.47 -5.08
C GLY A 11 24.52 16.93 -3.85
N ILE A 12 24.35 17.76 -2.81
CA ILE A 12 23.63 17.39 -1.58
C ILE A 12 22.15 17.10 -1.88
N ALA A 13 21.48 17.95 -2.67
CA ALA A 13 20.08 17.75 -3.02
C ALA A 13 19.84 16.43 -3.78
N ILE A 14 20.71 16.11 -4.74
CA ILE A 14 20.64 14.85 -5.49
C ILE A 14 20.87 13.66 -4.57
N ALA A 15 21.89 13.72 -3.70
CA ALA A 15 22.19 12.64 -2.75
C ALA A 15 21.01 12.37 -1.80
N MET A 16 20.41 13.44 -1.24
CA MET A 16 19.23 13.33 -0.38
C MET A 16 18.03 12.73 -1.12
N GLY A 17 17.77 13.17 -2.36
CA GLY A 17 16.70 12.63 -3.18
C GLY A 17 16.91 11.14 -3.50
N ALA A 18 18.14 10.73 -3.80
CA ALA A 18 18.48 9.33 -4.05
C ALA A 18 18.29 8.45 -2.79
N ILE A 19 18.72 8.94 -1.61
CA ILE A 19 18.52 8.22 -0.35
C ILE A 19 17.02 8.06 -0.04
N ALA A 20 16.22 9.13 -0.20
CA ALA A 20 14.78 9.07 0.00
C ALA A 20 14.10 8.06 -0.94
N ALA A 21 14.49 8.04 -2.22
CA ALA A 21 13.97 7.08 -3.19
C ALA A 21 14.33 5.63 -2.84
N LEU A 22 15.56 5.38 -2.36
CA LEU A 22 15.98 4.04 -1.93
C LEU A 22 15.21 3.55 -0.70
N MET A 23 14.95 4.41 0.28
CA MET A 23 14.14 4.06 1.45
C MET A 23 12.71 3.69 1.04
N ALA A 24 12.07 4.50 0.20
CA ALA A 24 10.72 4.22 -0.30
C ALA A 24 10.65 2.90 -1.11
N ALA A 25 11.69 2.60 -1.90
CA ALA A 25 11.78 1.34 -2.62
C ALA A 25 11.99 0.14 -1.69
N GLY A 26 12.76 0.30 -0.61
CA GLY A 26 12.98 -0.73 0.40
C GLY A 26 11.72 -1.09 1.17
N GLU A 27 10.95 -0.09 1.60
CA GLU A 27 9.65 -0.30 2.26
C GLU A 27 8.67 -1.05 1.33
N LEU A 28 8.65 -0.70 0.04
CA LEU A 28 7.84 -1.41 -0.94
C LEU A 28 8.29 -2.87 -1.11
N HIS A 29 9.60 -3.13 -1.15
CA HIS A 29 10.12 -4.49 -1.31
C HIS A 29 9.81 -5.37 -0.08
N HIS A 30 9.94 -4.83 1.12
CA HIS A 30 9.56 -5.54 2.34
C HIS A 30 8.06 -5.81 2.41
N ALA A 31 7.21 -4.84 2.03
CA ALA A 31 5.76 -5.06 1.96
C ALA A 31 5.39 -6.17 0.96
N LEU A 32 6.12 -6.29 -0.15
CA LEU A 32 5.93 -7.36 -1.14
C LEU A 32 6.44 -8.74 -0.65
N GLU A 33 7.54 -8.77 0.11
CA GLU A 33 8.05 -10.00 0.73
C GLU A 33 7.12 -10.49 1.86
N GLU A 34 6.60 -9.60 2.70
CA GLU A 34 5.63 -9.95 3.76
C GLU A 34 4.30 -10.45 3.18
N GLU A 35 3.83 -9.93 2.03
CA GLU A 35 2.64 -10.45 1.34
C GLU A 35 2.82 -11.91 0.87
N THR A 36 4.06 -12.38 0.73
CA THR A 36 4.36 -13.77 0.34
C THR A 36 4.33 -14.74 1.53
N VAL A 37 4.55 -14.27 2.76
CA VAL A 37 4.73 -15.14 3.94
C VAL A 37 3.44 -15.36 4.73
N ASP A 38 2.45 -14.47 4.63
CA ASP A 38 1.18 -14.62 5.34
C ASP A 38 0.00 -14.76 4.39
N GLN A 39 -0.02 -15.88 3.65
CA GLN A 39 -1.23 -16.33 2.99
C GLN A 39 -2.02 -17.18 3.99
N PRO A 40 -3.01 -16.61 4.72
CA PRO A 40 -3.85 -17.42 5.58
C PRO A 40 -4.54 -18.46 4.71
N ALA A 41 -4.43 -19.71 5.15
CA ALA A 41 -4.92 -20.90 4.48
C ALA A 41 -6.32 -20.66 3.91
N VAL A 42 -6.42 -20.71 2.58
CA VAL A 42 -7.65 -20.90 1.78
C VAL A 42 -8.91 -20.42 2.50
N ALA A 43 -9.08 -19.10 2.59
CA ALA A 43 -10.37 -18.52 2.92
C ALA A 43 -11.32 -18.87 1.77
N MET A 44 -12.06 -19.97 1.97
CA MET A 44 -13.32 -20.35 1.35
C MET A 44 -13.89 -19.16 0.59
N GLU A 45 -13.80 -19.18 -0.75
CA GLU A 45 -14.04 -18.07 -1.69
C GLU A 45 -14.72 -16.84 -1.08
N ASP A 46 -13.95 -15.96 -0.42
CA ASP A 46 -14.54 -14.72 0.11
C ASP A 46 -15.00 -13.88 -1.09
N PRO A 47 -16.33 -13.69 -1.27
CA PRO A 47 -16.86 -12.97 -2.41
C PRO A 47 -16.36 -11.52 -2.44
N LEU A 48 -16.05 -10.95 -1.27
CA LEU A 48 -15.48 -9.60 -1.19
C LEU A 48 -14.06 -9.56 -1.76
N ARG A 49 -13.23 -10.55 -1.44
CA ARG A 49 -11.87 -10.66 -1.98
C ARG A 49 -11.88 -10.84 -3.50
N LEU A 50 -12.79 -11.66 -4.03
CA LEU A 50 -12.96 -11.84 -5.48
C LEU A 50 -13.43 -10.55 -6.16
N ALA A 51 -14.39 -9.82 -5.55
CA ALA A 51 -14.84 -8.53 -6.06
C ALA A 51 -13.70 -7.51 -6.11
N LEU A 52 -12.88 -7.42 -5.06
CA LEU A 52 -11.72 -6.51 -5.02
C LEU A 52 -10.66 -6.88 -6.07
N GLN A 53 -10.40 -8.17 -6.31
CA GLN A 53 -9.48 -8.62 -7.35
C GLN A 53 -9.95 -8.15 -8.75
N ARG A 54 -11.25 -8.29 -9.05
CA ARG A 54 -11.84 -7.74 -10.28
C ARG A 54 -11.67 -6.23 -10.36
N CYS A 55 -11.94 -5.50 -9.27
CA CYS A 55 -11.84 -4.04 -9.26
C CYS A 55 -10.42 -3.51 -9.53
N ARG A 56 -9.37 -4.29 -9.21
CA ARG A 56 -7.97 -3.91 -9.45
C ARG A 56 -7.56 -3.93 -10.93
N THR A 57 -8.33 -4.59 -11.80
CA THR A 57 -8.04 -4.63 -13.23
C THR A 57 -8.69 -3.48 -14.00
N LEU A 58 -9.52 -2.67 -13.35
CA LEU A 58 -10.20 -1.54 -13.95
C LEU A 58 -9.27 -0.32 -14.04
N THR A 59 -9.45 0.48 -15.08
CA THR A 59 -8.84 1.81 -15.16
C THR A 59 -9.42 2.74 -14.08
N PRO A 60 -8.70 3.81 -13.70
CA PRO A 60 -9.21 4.77 -12.72
C PRO A 60 -10.55 5.41 -13.09
N GLU A 61 -10.79 5.62 -14.38
CA GLU A 61 -12.04 6.17 -14.91
C GLU A 61 -13.19 5.17 -14.76
N GLU A 62 -12.96 3.90 -15.10
CA GLU A 62 -13.94 2.82 -14.93
C GLU A 62 -14.24 2.56 -13.45
N LEU A 63 -13.21 2.58 -12.60
CA LEU A 63 -13.37 2.37 -11.16
C LEU A 63 -14.24 3.47 -10.51
N LYS A 64 -14.14 4.71 -10.98
CA LYS A 64 -15.00 5.81 -10.50
C LYS A 64 -16.47 5.62 -10.87
N ALA A 65 -16.73 5.01 -12.03
CA ALA A 65 -18.08 4.76 -12.54
C ALA A 65 -18.70 3.46 -12.00
N ASP A 66 -17.90 2.47 -11.60
CA ASP A 66 -18.36 1.18 -11.08
C ASP A 66 -18.76 1.28 -9.59
N THR A 67 -20.07 1.40 -9.35
CA THR A 67 -20.63 1.51 -7.98
C THR A 67 -20.40 0.24 -7.14
N GLU A 68 -20.38 -0.95 -7.76
CA GLU A 68 -20.13 -2.20 -7.06
C GLU A 68 -18.70 -2.24 -6.50
N CYS A 69 -17.73 -1.73 -7.26
CA CYS A 69 -16.36 -1.59 -6.80
C CYS A 69 -16.22 -0.57 -5.66
N GLN A 70 -16.97 0.54 -5.72
CA GLN A 70 -16.97 1.54 -4.63
C GLN A 70 -17.50 0.94 -3.32
N LEU A 71 -18.58 0.16 -3.39
CA LEU A 71 -19.15 -0.53 -2.24
C LEU A 71 -18.20 -1.60 -1.68
N ALA A 72 -17.57 -2.40 -2.55
CA ALA A 72 -16.59 -3.40 -2.14
C ALA A 72 -15.40 -2.77 -1.40
N TRP A 73 -14.86 -1.64 -1.89
CA TRP A 73 -13.78 -0.93 -1.22
C TRP A 73 -14.19 -0.30 0.12
N ALA A 74 -15.41 0.26 0.19
CA ALA A 74 -15.94 0.79 1.44
C ALA A 74 -16.09 -0.32 2.50
N GLU A 75 -16.59 -1.49 2.10
CA GLU A 75 -16.73 -2.64 2.97
C GLU A 75 -15.38 -3.17 3.45
N ASN A 76 -14.41 -3.31 2.55
CA ASN A 76 -13.06 -3.75 2.90
C ASN A 76 -12.41 -2.81 3.93
N ARG A 77 -12.55 -1.50 3.71
CA ARG A 77 -12.06 -0.47 4.63
C ARG A 77 -12.73 -0.58 6.00
N ARG A 78 -14.05 -0.73 6.02
CA ARG A 78 -14.81 -0.91 7.26
C ARG A 78 -14.29 -2.10 8.06
N ARG A 79 -14.14 -3.26 7.41
CA ARG A 79 -13.64 -4.49 8.05
C ARG A 79 -12.25 -4.32 8.66
N PHE A 80 -11.34 -3.66 7.94
CA PHE A 80 -9.99 -3.42 8.41
C PHE A 80 -9.95 -2.52 9.66
N PHE A 81 -10.78 -1.48 9.69
CA PHE A 81 -10.84 -0.55 10.84
C PHE A 81 -11.81 -0.99 11.95
N SER A 82 -12.63 -2.01 11.72
CA SER A 82 -13.57 -2.55 12.70
C SER A 82 -13.00 -3.74 13.48
N ILE A 83 -11.74 -4.13 13.28
CA ILE A 83 -11.09 -5.15 14.11
C ILE A 83 -10.91 -4.52 15.51
N PRO A 84 -11.62 -4.98 16.55
CA PRO A 84 -11.32 -4.53 17.89
C PRO A 84 -9.86 -4.91 18.17
N SER A 85 -9.06 -3.96 18.62
CA SER A 85 -7.73 -4.27 19.16
C SER A 85 -7.96 -5.25 20.30
N ASP A 86 -7.48 -6.48 20.14
CA ASP A 86 -7.54 -7.50 21.17
C ASP A 86 -6.67 -7.03 22.34
N GLY A 87 -7.34 -6.28 23.22
CA GLY A 87 -6.80 -5.55 24.37
C GLY A 87 -7.95 -5.07 25.26
N GLN A 88 -9.12 -5.70 25.13
CA GLN A 88 -10.13 -5.68 26.18
C GLN A 88 -9.78 -6.85 27.09
N GLU A 89 -8.88 -6.59 28.04
CA GLU A 89 -8.71 -7.39 29.25
C GLU A 89 -10.11 -7.56 29.89
N THR A 90 -10.71 -8.72 29.69
CA THR A 90 -11.83 -9.17 30.51
C THR A 90 -11.27 -9.59 31.86
N GLU A 91 -11.66 -8.80 32.86
CA GLU A 91 -11.69 -9.05 34.32
C GLU A 91 -11.66 -10.53 34.77
#